data_AF-A0A257K2B5-F1
#
_entry.id   AF-A0A257K2B5-F1
#
_cell.length_a   1.000
_cell.length_b   1.000
_cell.length_c   1.000
_cell.angle_alpha   90.00
_cell.angle_beta   90.00
_cell.angle_gamma   90.00
#
_symmetry.space_group_name_H-M   'P 1'
#
loop_
_entity.id
_entity.type
_entity.pdbx_description
1 polymer ?
#
loop_
_entity_poly.entity_id
_entity_poly.type
_entity_poly.pdbx_seq_one_letter_code
_entity_poly.pdbx_strand_id
1 'polypeptide(L)' 'MPSPTSTCDLCDARKADTSGAFRVLPPVFRHFGGKPAFSGPVVTVKCFEDNTSVKALLEGPGQGRVLVVD' A
#
# COMPACT_ATOMS: atom_id res chain seq x y z
N MET A 1 -9.91 -0.17 -18.53
CA MET A 1 -9.40 -0.44 -17.17
C MET A 1 -8.62 0.79 -16.74
N PRO A 2 -8.86 1.37 -15.55
CA PRO A 2 -8.07 2.52 -15.13
C PRO A 2 -6.59 2.09 -15.08
N SER A 3 -5.76 2.79 -15.84
CA SER A 3 -4.32 2.63 -15.79
C SER A 3 -3.85 2.89 -14.35
N PRO A 4 -2.97 2.05 -13.78
CA PRO A 4 -2.46 2.31 -12.43
C PRO A 4 -1.80 3.68 -12.42
N THR A 5 -2.31 4.59 -11.59
CA THR A 5 -1.75 5.93 -11.43
C THR A 5 -0.29 5.79 -11.01
N SER A 6 0.63 6.38 -11.79
CA SER A 6 2.05 6.34 -11.46
C SER A 6 2.29 7.09 -10.15
N THR A 7 3.20 6.58 -9.32
CA THR A 7 3.63 7.30 -8.12
C THR A 7 4.30 8.62 -8.48
N CYS A 8 4.95 8.72 -9.64
CA CYS A 8 5.50 9.98 -10.14
C CYS A 8 4.40 11.02 -10.41
N ASP A 9 3.31 10.63 -11.08
CA ASP A 9 2.19 11.54 -11.36
C ASP A 9 1.53 12.05 -10.07
N LEU A 10 1.42 11.18 -9.06
CA LEU A 10 0.91 11.54 -7.73
C LEU A 10 1.83 12.54 -7.02
N CYS A 11 3.15 12.31 -7.05
CA CYS A 11 4.14 13.25 -6.53
C CYS A 11 4.10 14.59 -7.27
N ASP A 12 3.93 14.55 -8.60
CA ASP A 12 3.90 15.75 -9.42
C ASP A 12 2.70 16.64 -9.11
N ALA A 13 1.53 16.04 -8.91
CA ALA A 13 0.31 16.74 -8.53
C ALA A 13 0.33 17.30 -7.09
N ARG A 14 1.23 16.80 -6.22
CA ARG A 14 1.28 17.14 -4.78
C ARG A 14 2.59 17.79 -4.34
N LYS A 15 3.42 18.30 -5.27
CA LYS A 15 4.71 18.95 -4.95
C LYS A 15 4.62 20.07 -3.92
N ALA A 16 3.52 20.83 -3.92
CA ALA A 16 3.28 21.95 -3.02
C ALA A 16 2.59 21.56 -1.70
N ASP A 17 2.28 20.27 -1.51
CA ASP A 17 1.60 19.80 -0.30
C ASP A 17 2.55 19.83 0.89
N THR A 18 2.32 20.78 1.80
CA THR A 18 3.06 20.94 3.06
C THR A 18 2.25 20.46 4.27
N SER A 19 1.05 19.92 4.05
CA SER A 19 0.13 19.50 5.12
C SER A 19 0.59 18.23 5.84
N GLY A 20 1.53 17.47 5.25
CA GLY A 20 1.97 16.17 5.74
C GLY A 20 0.98 15.02 5.49
N ALA A 21 -0.14 15.29 4.82
CA ALA A 21 -1.12 14.27 4.42
C ALA A 21 -0.60 13.38 3.27
N PHE A 22 0.17 13.95 2.35
CA PHE A 22 0.89 13.19 1.33
C PHE A 22 2.27 12.78 1.84
N ARG A 23 2.60 11.49 1.74
CA ARG A 23 3.88 10.94 2.18
C ARG A 23 4.41 9.93 1.19
N VAL A 24 5.73 9.95 1.01
CA VAL A 24 6.46 8.96 0.21
C VAL A 24 7.22 8.05 1.16
N LEU A 25 7.01 6.74 1.03
CA LEU A 25 7.74 5.76 1.83
C LEU A 25 9.17 5.58 1.29
N PRO A 26 10.16 5.32 2.16
CA PRO A 26 11.50 4.95 1.73
C PRO A 26 11.48 3.72 0.80
N PRO A 27 12.39 3.63 -0.19
CA PRO A 27 12.45 2.52 -1.15
C PRO A 27 13.10 1.28 -0.53
N VAL A 28 12.51 0.75 0.54
CA VAL A 28 13.01 -0.42 1.28
C VAL A 28 12.37 -1.73 0.85
N PHE A 29 11.27 -1.66 0.08
CA PHE A 29 10.49 -2.83 -0.33
C PHE A 29 11.04 -3.46 -1.61
N ARG A 30 10.97 -4.80 -1.67
CA ARG A 30 11.24 -5.57 -2.89
C ARG A 30 9.92 -6.05 -3.50
N HIS A 31 9.87 -6.09 -4.83
CA HIS A 31 8.70 -6.57 -5.57
C HIS A 31 8.75 -8.09 -5.70
N PHE A 32 7.71 -8.78 -5.21
CA PHE A 32 7.58 -10.24 -5.32
C PHE A 32 6.31 -10.69 -6.06
N GLY A 33 5.30 -9.83 -6.17
CA GLY A 33 4.03 -10.16 -6.82
C GLY A 33 4.06 -10.00 -8.34
N GLY A 34 3.18 -10.73 -9.04
CA GLY A 34 3.02 -10.61 -10.50
C GLY A 34 2.31 -9.33 -10.98
N LYS A 35 1.83 -8.50 -10.05
CA LYS A 35 1.26 -7.17 -10.34
C LYS A 35 2.29 -6.10 -9.96
N PRO A 36 2.88 -5.38 -10.92
CA PRO A 36 3.95 -4.41 -10.64
C PRO A 36 3.45 -3.14 -9.93
N ALA A 37 2.16 -2.84 -10.04
CA ALA A 37 1.53 -1.69 -9.39
C ALA A 37 0.14 -2.08 -8.84
N PHE A 38 -0.20 -1.51 -7.69
CA PHE A 38 -1.50 -1.66 -7.03
C PHE A 38 -1.78 -0.42 -6.16
N SER A 39 -3.05 -0.17 -5.89
CA SER A 39 -3.49 0.93 -5.02
C SER A 39 -4.81 0.55 -4.35
N GLY A 40 -5.10 1.17 -3.21
CA GLY A 40 -6.31 0.89 -2.45
C GLY A 40 -6.27 1.46 -1.03
N PRO A 41 -7.39 1.41 -0.29
CA PRO A 41 -7.43 1.82 1.11
C PRO A 41 -6.48 0.97 1.95
N VAL A 42 -5.65 1.62 2.76
CA VAL A 42 -4.65 0.95 3.58
C VAL A 42 -5.30 0.35 4.82
N VAL A 43 -4.94 -0.91 5.13
CA VAL A 43 -5.22 -1.59 6.39
C VAL A 43 -3.88 -1.97 6.99
N THR A 44 -3.66 -1.69 8.27
CA THR A 44 -2.41 -2.04 8.96
C THR A 44 -2.64 -3.20 9.91
N VAL A 45 -1.70 -4.13 9.95
CA VAL A 45 -1.63 -5.16 10.98
C VAL A 45 -0.22 -5.15 11.54
N LYS A 46 -0.10 -5.16 12.86
CA LYS A 46 1.18 -5.29 13.54
C LYS A 46 1.30 -6.72 14.05
N CYS A 47 2.39 -7.40 13.72
CA CYS A 47 2.62 -8.75 14.20
C CYS A 47 4.09 -8.96 14.55
N PHE A 48 4.32 -9.72 15.61
CA PHE A 48 5.68 -10.07 16.03
C PHE A 48 5.76 -11.60 16.09
N GLU A 49 6.56 -12.19 15.20
CA GLU A 49 6.81 -13.64 15.10
C GLU A 49 5.59 -14.55 14.82
N ASP A 50 4.38 -14.01 14.65
CA ASP A 50 3.14 -14.76 14.35
C ASP A 50 2.33 -14.09 13.22
N ASN A 51 1.97 -14.83 12.16
CA ASN A 51 1.23 -14.32 11.01
C ASN A 51 -0.28 -14.66 11.02
N THR A 52 -0.82 -15.16 12.14
CA THR A 52 -2.22 -15.59 12.27
C THR A 52 -3.17 -14.44 11.96
N SER A 53 -2.86 -13.22 12.45
CA SER A 53 -3.64 -12.01 12.17
C SER A 53 -3.62 -11.60 10.70
N VAL A 54 -2.47 -11.77 10.03
CA VAL A 54 -2.33 -11.51 8.58
C VAL A 54 -3.22 -12.46 7.80
N LYS A 55 -3.17 -13.76 8.14
CA LYS A 55 -3.96 -14.80 7.47
C LYS A 55 -5.46 -14.56 7.62
N ALA A 56 -5.93 -14.29 8.85
CA ALA A 56 -7.33 -14.03 9.12
C ALA A 56 -7.89 -12.83 8.31
N LEU A 57 -7.08 -11.77 8.13
CA LEU A 57 -7.46 -10.60 7.32
C LEU A 57 -7.53 -10.91 5.82
N LEU A 58 -6.73 -11.88 5.34
CA LEU A 58 -6.69 -12.29 3.93
C LEU A 58 -7.77 -13.32 3.57
N GLU A 59 -8.36 -14.01 4.54
CA GLU A 59 -9.44 -14.99 4.33
C GLU A 59 -10.77 -14.34 3.92
N GLY A 60 -10.97 -13.06 4.26
CA GLY A 60 -12.15 -12.30 3.87
C GLY A 60 -12.03 -11.60 2.51
N PRO A 61 -13.14 -11.06 1.97
CA PRO A 61 -13.10 -10.23 0.76
C PRO A 61 -12.19 -9.01 0.94
N GLY A 62 -11.13 -8.92 0.13
CA GLY A 62 -10.17 -7.82 0.19
C GLY A 62 -10.76 -6.46 -0.19
N GLN A 63 -11.80 -6.42 -1.03
CA GLN A 63 -12.49 -5.19 -1.48
C GLN A 63 -11.53 -4.11 -2.05
N GLY A 64 -10.43 -4.54 -2.67
CA GLY A 64 -9.42 -3.63 -3.23
C GLY A 64 -8.57 -2.91 -2.18
N ARG A 65 -8.55 -3.37 -0.93
CA ARG A 65 -7.69 -2.82 0.14
C ARG A 65 -6.24 -3.28 0.00
N VAL A 66 -5.33 -2.51 0.58
CA VAL A 66 -3.89 -2.80 0.68
C VAL A 66 -3.55 -3.09 2.13
N LEU A 67 -3.14 -4.33 2.43
CA LEU A 67 -2.68 -4.70 3.77
C LEU A 67 -1.19 -4.36 3.93
N VAL A 68 -0.86 -3.55 4.92
CA VAL A 68 0.51 -3.21 5.33
C VAL A 68 0.78 -3.94 6.63
N VAL A 69 1.85 -4.73 6.65
CA VAL A 69 2.28 -5.51 7.82
C VAL A 69 3.50 -4.83 8.42
N ASP A 70 3.42 -4.48 9.70
CA ASP A 70 4.55 -4.06 10.55
C ASP A 70 5.10 -5.27 11.31
#